data_AF-A0A1D2WCS7-F1
#
_entry.id   AF-A0A1D2WCS7-F1
#
_cell.length_a   1.000
_cell.length_b   1.000
_cell.length_c   1.000
_cell.angle_alpha   90.00
_cell.angle_beta   90.00
_cell.angle_gamma   90.00
#
_symmetry.space_group_name_H-M   'P 1'
#
loop_
_entity.id
_entity.type
_entity.pdbx_description
1 polymer ?
#
loop_
_entity_poly.entity_id
_entity_poly.type
_entity_poly.pdbx_seq_one_letter_code
_entity_poly.pdbx_strand_id
1 'polypeptide(L)'
;MSPEDYNKKVNEETSRTRISRLKNMKRVEMEYLDAVKKQIGYWNNQINAADPQKDEDRYNELKKNAEKEKEHIRQVQDELNRINQEIERELNIRK
;
A
#
# COMPACT_ATOMS: atom_id res chain seq x y z
N MET A 1 33.14 -13.07 24.08
CA MET A 1 32.28 -13.08 22.89
C MET A 1 33.18 -13.29 21.70
N SER A 2 32.96 -14.33 20.90
CA SER A 2 33.78 -14.58 19.71
C SER A 2 33.45 -13.57 18.60
N PRO A 3 34.34 -13.36 17.62
CA PRO A 3 34.00 -12.59 16.41
C PRO A 3 32.74 -13.12 15.69
N GLU A 4 32.51 -14.43 15.75
CA GLU A 4 31.33 -15.09 15.18
C GLU A 4 30.04 -14.74 15.95
N ASP A 5 30.09 -14.75 17.28
CA ASP A 5 28.97 -14.33 18.14
C ASP A 5 28.62 -12.86 17.94
N TYR A 6 29.64 -12.01 17.78
CA TYR A 6 29.45 -10.58 17.51
C TYR A 6 28.80 -10.35 16.15
N ASN A 7 29.30 -11.00 15.10
CA ASN A 7 28.75 -10.88 13.75
C ASN A 7 27.31 -11.40 13.69
N LYS A 8 27.01 -12.50 14.39
CA LYS A 8 25.65 -13.03 14.50
C LYS A 8 24.71 -12.01 15.16
N LYS A 9 25.13 -11.42 16.29
CA LYS A 9 24.33 -10.41 17.00
C LYS A 9 24.04 -9.18 16.15
N VAL A 10 25.05 -8.64 15.45
CA VAL A 10 24.90 -7.48 14.55
C VAL A 10 23.94 -7.78 13.39
N ASN A 11 24.05 -8.96 12.78
CA ASN A 11 23.14 -9.39 11.71
C ASN A 11 21.69 -9.53 12.20
N GLU A 12 21.48 -10.09 13.40
CA GLU A 12 20.14 -10.19 13.99
C GLU A 12 19.52 -8.82 14.30
N GLU A 13 20.28 -7.89 14.87
CA GLU A 13 19.82 -6.52 15.16
C GLU A 13 19.49 -5.75 13.87
N THR A 14 20.29 -5.93 12.83
CA THR A 14 20.08 -5.33 11.51
C THR A 14 18.80 -5.87 10.85
N SER A 15 18.59 -7.19 10.87
CA SER A 15 17.37 -7.81 10.32
C SER A 15 16.12 -7.41 11.10
N ARG A 16 16.18 -7.32 12.44
CA ARG A 16 15.06 -6.80 13.27
C ARG A 16 14.69 -5.36 12.89
N THR A 17 15.69 -4.49 12.72
CA THR A 17 15.49 -3.09 12.31
C THR A 17 14.83 -3.01 10.93
N ARG A 18 15.29 -3.83 9.98
CA ARG A 18 14.71 -3.92 8.63
C ARG A 18 13.26 -4.39 8.64
N ILE A 19 12.96 -5.47 9.37
CA ILE A 19 11.58 -5.97 9.53
C ILE A 19 10.68 -4.90 10.17
N SER A 20 11.17 -4.19 11.19
CA SER A 20 10.42 -3.12 11.84
C SER A 20 10.08 -1.99 10.86
N ARG A 21 11.04 -1.58 10.03
CA ARG A 21 10.83 -0.59 8.98
C ARG A 21 9.79 -1.06 7.96
N LEU A 22 9.89 -2.29 7.47
CA LEU A 22 8.94 -2.88 6.52
C LEU A 22 7.52 -2.94 7.10
N LYS A 23 7.38 -3.30 8.37
CA LYS A 23 6.08 -3.28 9.06
C LYS A 23 5.49 -1.87 9.16
N ASN A 24 6.32 -0.86 9.42
CA ASN A 24 5.85 0.53 9.42
C ASN A 24 5.42 1.00 8.03
N MET A 25 6.19 0.65 6.98
CA MET A 25 5.77 0.92 5.59
C MET A 25 4.43 0.27 5.28
N LYS A 26 4.26 -1.02 5.63
CA LYS A 26 2.98 -1.72 5.47
C LYS A 26 1.83 -0.99 6.15
N ARG A 27 2.03 -0.47 7.37
CA ARG A 27 1.00 0.31 8.09
C ARG A 27 0.61 1.56 7.31
N VAL A 28 1.59 2.32 6.83
CA VAL A 28 1.35 3.55 6.04
C VAL A 28 0.59 3.22 4.75
N GLU A 29 0.98 2.17 4.03
CA GLU A 29 0.29 1.74 2.81
C GLU A 29 -1.17 1.33 3.09
N MET A 30 -1.44 0.66 4.21
CA MET A 30 -2.82 0.33 4.59
C MET A 30 -3.66 1.57 4.93
N GLU A 31 -3.07 2.56 5.60
CA GLU A 31 -3.73 3.85 5.89
C GLU A 31 -4.04 4.61 4.60
N TYR A 32 -3.09 4.62 3.66
CA TYR A 32 -3.30 5.21 2.34
C TYR A 32 -4.37 4.46 1.54
N LEU A 33 -4.38 3.12 1.56
CA LEU A 33 -5.42 2.31 0.91
C LEU A 33 -6.82 2.65 1.42
N ASP A 34 -6.99 2.84 2.73
CA ASP A 34 -8.27 3.23 3.32
C ASP A 34 -8.73 4.62 2.83
N ALA A 35 -7.80 5.58 2.72
CA ALA A 35 -8.09 6.90 2.19
C ALA A 35 -8.55 6.84 0.72
N VAL A 36 -7.83 6.10 -0.14
CA VAL A 36 -8.19 5.94 -1.56
C VAL A 36 -9.54 5.24 -1.71
N LYS A 37 -9.84 4.24 -0.86
CA LYS A 37 -11.15 3.56 -0.84
C LYS A 37 -12.31 4.50 -0.46
N LYS A 38 -12.07 5.45 0.43
CA LYS A 38 -13.07 6.50 0.74
C LYS A 38 -13.26 7.45 -0.43
N GLN A 39 -12.16 7.82 -1.11
CA GLN A 39 -12.19 8.73 -2.25
C GLN A 39 -12.91 8.14 -3.47
N ILE A 40 -12.68 6.86 -3.79
CA ILE A 40 -13.45 6.18 -4.86
C ILE A 40 -14.94 6.08 -4.50
N GLY A 41 -15.28 5.85 -3.22
CA GLY A 41 -16.66 5.88 -2.74
C GLY A 41 -17.32 7.24 -2.96
N TYR A 42 -16.60 8.32 -2.65
CA TYR A 42 -17.05 9.69 -2.95
C TYR A 42 -17.30 9.90 -4.44
N TRP A 43 -16.36 9.53 -5.32
CA TRP A 43 -16.54 9.69 -6.76
C TRP A 43 -17.73 8.90 -7.28
N ASN A 44 -17.91 7.66 -6.83
CA ASN A 44 -19.06 6.84 -7.23
C ASN A 44 -20.39 7.47 -6.81
N ASN A 45 -20.46 8.06 -5.61
CA ASN A 45 -21.66 8.78 -5.16
C ASN A 45 -21.95 10.00 -6.04
N GLN A 46 -20.92 10.76 -6.43
CA GLN A 46 -21.07 11.89 -7.35
C GLN A 46 -21.52 11.44 -8.75
N ILE A 47 -20.98 10.33 -9.26
CA ILE A 47 -21.38 9.74 -10.54
C ILE A 47 -22.86 9.35 -10.51
N ASN A 48 -23.31 8.70 -9.44
CA ASN A 48 -24.70 8.27 -9.29
C ASN A 48 -25.69 9.43 -9.18
N ALA A 49 -25.23 10.57 -8.65
CA ALA A 49 -26.03 11.80 -8.55
C ALA A 49 -25.99 12.65 -9.83
N ALA A 50 -25.01 12.43 -10.70
CA ALA A 50 -24.86 13.16 -11.95
C ALA A 50 -25.77 12.59 -13.04
N ASP A 51 -26.44 13.48 -13.78
CA ASP A 51 -27.23 13.12 -14.94
C ASP A 51 -26.38 13.27 -16.22
N PRO A 52 -25.98 12.15 -16.87
CA PRO A 52 -25.12 12.20 -18.04
C PRO A 52 -25.79 12.86 -19.25
N GLN A 53 -27.12 13.02 -19.26
CA GLN A 53 -27.83 13.70 -20.35
C GLN A 53 -27.84 15.22 -20.18
N LYS A 54 -27.63 15.71 -18.95
CA LYS A 54 -27.58 17.14 -18.64
C LYS A 54 -26.18 17.71 -18.65
N ASP A 55 -25.20 16.92 -18.23
CA ASP A 55 -23.79 17.33 -18.16
C ASP A 55 -22.86 16.13 -18.38
N GLU A 56 -22.67 15.78 -19.65
CA GLU A 56 -21.84 14.66 -20.08
C GLU A 56 -20.36 14.86 -19.71
N ASP A 57 -19.84 16.09 -19.84
CA ASP A 57 -18.45 16.42 -19.54
C ASP A 57 -18.14 16.19 -18.07
N ARG A 58 -19.00 16.68 -17.17
CA ARG A 58 -18.85 16.46 -15.74
C ARG A 58 -18.94 14.98 -15.38
N TYR A 59 -19.89 14.26 -15.97
CA TYR A 59 -20.04 12.82 -15.75
C TYR A 59 -18.79 12.03 -16.19
N ASN A 60 -18.22 12.38 -17.34
CA ASN A 60 -17.00 11.77 -17.87
C ASN A 60 -15.77 12.10 -17.02
N GLU A 61 -15.66 13.32 -16.50
CA GLU A 61 -14.60 13.72 -15.55
C GLU A 61 -14.67 12.88 -14.27
N LEU A 62 -15.85 12.75 -13.67
CA LEU A 62 -16.06 11.96 -12.46
C LEU A 62 -15.68 10.48 -12.68
N LYS A 63 -16.04 9.90 -13.84
CA LYS A 63 -15.60 8.55 -14.22
C LYS A 63 -14.09 8.43 -14.31
N LYS A 64 -13.41 9.38 -14.96
CA LYS A 64 -11.93 9.39 -15.05
C LYS A 64 -11.29 9.45 -13.66
N ASN A 65 -11.85 10.24 -12.74
CA ASN A 65 -11.34 10.31 -11.37
C ASN A 65 -11.54 8.98 -10.64
N ALA A 66 -12.71 8.35 -10.74
CA ALA A 66 -12.95 7.03 -10.16
C ALA A 66 -12.00 5.95 -10.71
N GLU A 67 -11.72 5.95 -12.02
CA GLU A 67 -10.77 5.03 -12.63
C GLU A 67 -9.32 5.25 -12.15
N LYS A 68 -8.91 6.51 -11.96
CA LYS A 68 -7.59 6.83 -11.35
C LYS A 68 -7.48 6.27 -9.94
N GLU A 69 -8.51 6.39 -9.11
CA GLU A 69 -8.47 5.80 -7.77
C GLU A 69 -8.43 4.27 -7.80
N LYS A 70 -9.06 3.61 -8.77
CA LYS A 70 -8.91 2.16 -8.95
C LYS A 70 -7.47 1.77 -9.25
N GLU A 71 -6.79 2.58 -10.05
CA GLU A 71 -5.37 2.36 -10.36
C GLU A 71 -4.49 2.56 -9.12
N HIS A 72 -4.72 3.60 -8.32
CA HIS A 72 -4.04 3.78 -7.03
C HIS A 72 -4.27 2.58 -6.10
N ILE A 73 -5.49 2.03 -6.02
CA ILE A 73 -5.78 0.84 -5.22
C ILE A 73 -4.90 -0.34 -5.67
N ARG A 74 -4.78 -0.60 -6.98
CA ARG A 74 -3.94 -1.68 -7.51
C ARG A 74 -2.47 -1.48 -7.11
N GLN A 75 -1.95 -0.28 -7.30
CA GLN A 75 -0.56 0.06 -6.98
C GLN A 75 -0.25 -0.18 -5.49
N VAL A 76 -1.16 0.21 -4.61
CA VAL A 76 -0.99 -0.01 -3.16
C VAL A 76 -1.09 -1.49 -2.80
N GLN A 77 -1.97 -2.25 -3.47
CA GLN A 77 -2.05 -3.70 -3.27
C GLN A 77 -0.76 -4.40 -3.71
N ASP A 78 -0.18 -4.00 -4.84
CA ASP A 78 1.09 -4.53 -5.32
C ASP A 78 2.24 -4.19 -4.37
N GLU A 79 2.28 -2.97 -3.85
CA GLU A 79 3.27 -2.55 -2.86
C GLU A 79 3.14 -3.34 -1.55
N LEU A 80 1.91 -3.53 -1.04
CA LEU A 80 1.66 -4.36 0.13
C LEU A 80 2.11 -5.81 -0.08
N ASN A 81 1.89 -6.36 -1.28
CA ASN A 81 2.36 -7.71 -1.63
C ASN A 81 3.89 -7.77 -1.65
N ARG A 82 4.56 -6.77 -2.23
CA ARG A 82 6.03 -6.67 -2.22
C ARG A 82 6.57 -6.61 -0.79
N ILE A 83 6.00 -5.75 0.05
CA ILE A 83 6.42 -5.62 1.47
C ILE A 83 6.24 -6.95 2.21
N ASN A 84 5.14 -7.66 1.99
CA ASN A 84 4.92 -8.98 2.60
C ASN A 84 6.01 -9.99 2.17
N GLN A 85 6.32 -10.05 0.87
CA GLN A 85 7.38 -10.92 0.36
C GLN A 85 8.75 -10.57 0.95
N GLU A 86 9.07 -9.29 1.12
CA GLU A 86 10.31 -8.85 1.75
C GLU A 86 10.39 -9.24 3.22
N ILE A 87 9.30 -9.10 3.97
CA ILE A 87 9.22 -9.56 5.37
C ILE A 87 9.43 -11.08 5.43
N GLU A 88 8.80 -11.86 4.56
CA GLU A 88 8.96 -13.32 4.51
C GLU A 88 10.40 -13.73 4.18
N ARG A 89 11.06 -13.06 3.23
CA ARG A 89 12.47 -13.28 2.91
C ARG A 89 13.36 -13.03 4.13
N GLU A 90 13.17 -11.90 4.82
CA GLU A 90 13.93 -11.56 6.03
C GLU A 90 13.69 -12.57 7.16
N LEU A 91 12.46 -13.06 7.32
CA LEU A 91 12.15 -14.09 8.32
C LEU A 91 12.77 -15.45 7.97
N ASN A 92 12.83 -15.82 6.69
CA ASN A 92 13.42 -17.08 6.24
C ASN A 92 14.96 -17.07 6.32
N ILE A 93 15.61 -15.91 6.14
CA ILE A 93 17.07 -15.76 6.37
C ILE A 93 17.43 -16.03 7.84
N ARG A 94 16.48 -15.92 8.78
CA ARG A 94 16.68 -16.15 10.22
C ARG A 94 16.43 -17.60 10.65
N LYS A 95 15.88 -18.47 9.79
CA LYS A 95 15.68 -19.90 10.08
C LYS A 95 16.96 -20.68 9.84
#